data_AF-A0AAU7NKF5-F1
#
_entry.id   AF-A0AAU7NKF5-F1
#
_cell.length_a   1.000
_cell.length_b   1.000
_cell.length_c   1.000
_cell.angle_alpha   90.00
_cell.angle_beta   90.00
_cell.angle_gamma   90.00
#
_symmetry.space_group_name_H-M   'P 1'
#
loop_
_entity.id
_entity.type
_entity.pdbx_description
1 polymer ?
#
loop_
_entity_poly.entity_id
_entity_poly.type
_entity_poly.pdbx_seq_one_letter_code
_entity_poly.pdbx_strand_id
1 'polypeptide(L)'
;MHIEVQRLTRMALLLAIVIVLGLIPAIPIGIIPVPLTVQNIGILLIGLLLSPFEAFLTTGVFLLLALIGLPILTGLRVGWPFLSDLLEDIS
;
A
#
# COMPACT_ATOMS: atom_id res chain seq x y z
N MET A 1 16.42 -1.88 25.77
CA MET A 1 15.70 -2.61 24.70
C MET A 1 14.18 -2.60 24.99
N HIS A 2 13.52 -1.44 24.97
CA HIS A 2 12.07 -1.35 25.27
C HIS A 2 11.26 -0.51 24.28
N ILE A 3 11.87 0.43 23.54
CA ILE A 3 11.15 1.32 22.62
C ILE A 3 11.20 0.84 21.15
N GLU A 4 12.25 0.10 20.78
CA GLU A 4 12.48 -0.31 19.39
C GLU A 4 11.43 -1.30 18.87
N VAL A 5 11.01 -2.25 19.73
CA VAL A 5 9.93 -3.19 19.44
C VAL A 5 8.61 -2.45 19.26
N GLN A 6 8.32 -1.45 20.09
CA GLN A 6 7.08 -0.66 19.98
C GLN A 6 7.00 0.11 18.66
N ARG A 7 8.14 0.66 18.19
CA ARG A 7 8.24 1.32 16.88
C ARG A 7 7.95 0.33 15.75
N LEU A 8 8.59 -0.84 15.79
CA LEU A 8 8.35 -1.90 14.82
C LEU A 8 6.88 -2.36 14.80
N THR A 9 6.30 -2.58 15.99
CA THR A 9 4.89 -2.96 16.13
C THR A 9 3.97 -1.89 15.56
N ARG A 10 4.23 -0.60 15.81
CA ARG A 10 3.43 0.51 15.27
C ARG A 10 3.49 0.58 13.74
N MET A 11 4.67 0.41 13.16
CA MET A 11 4.85 0.33 11.70
C MET A 11 4.09 -0.87 11.12
N ALA A 12 4.26 -2.05 11.70
CA ALA A 12 3.59 -3.27 11.25
C ALA A 12 2.06 -3.20 11.37
N LEU A 13 1.53 -2.62 12.46
CA LEU A 13 0.09 -2.42 12.66
C LEU A 13 -0.49 -1.47 11.60
N LEU A 14 0.16 -0.34 11.34
CA LEU A 14 -0.30 0.60 10.31
C LEU A 14 -0.24 -0.03 8.92
N LEU A 15 0.83 -0.75 8.59
CA LEU A 15 0.94 -1.52 7.36
C LEU A 15 -0.21 -2.52 7.21
N ALA A 16 -0.51 -3.28 8.26
CA ALA A 16 -1.61 -4.24 8.26
C ALA A 16 -2.96 -3.55 8.03
N ILE A 17 -3.19 -2.38 8.64
CA ILE A 17 -4.41 -1.58 8.40
C ILE A 17 -4.51 -1.18 6.91
N VAL A 18 -3.42 -0.70 6.29
CA VAL A 18 -3.42 -0.33 4.86
C VAL A 18 -3.78 -1.53 3.97
N ILE A 19 -3.26 -2.71 4.29
CA ILE A 19 -3.56 -3.94 3.54
C ILE A 19 -5.03 -4.30 3.70
N VAL A 20 -5.57 -4.27 4.92
CA VAL A 20 -6.99 -4.56 5.18
C VAL A 20 -7.91 -3.58 4.47
N LEU A 21 -7.57 -2.28 4.44
CA LEU A 21 -8.32 -1.28 3.67
C LEU A 21 -8.29 -1.57 2.15
N GLY A 22 -7.23 -2.22 1.64
CA GLY A 22 -7.13 -2.67 0.26
C GLY A 22 -8.13 -3.78 -0.12
N LEU A 23 -8.68 -4.49 0.86
CA LEU A 23 -9.71 -5.50 0.61
C LEU A 23 -11.04 -4.87 0.19
N ILE A 24 -11.26 -3.61 0.56
CA ILE A 24 -12.47 -2.87 0.18
C ILE A 24 -12.36 -2.53 -1.30
N PRO A 25 -13.36 -2.90 -2.13
CA PRO A 25 -13.32 -2.61 -3.57
C PRO A 25 -13.33 -1.11 -3.84
N ALA A 26 -12.68 -0.72 -4.93
CA ALA A 26 -12.63 0.68 -5.33
C ALA A 26 -14.01 1.13 -5.86
N ILE A 27 -14.40 2.37 -5.57
CA ILE A 27 -15.66 2.94 -6.01
C ILE A 27 -15.41 3.73 -7.29
N PRO A 28 -15.90 3.26 -8.46
CA PRO A 28 -15.74 4.00 -9.71
C PRO A 28 -16.59 5.26 -9.67
N ILE A 29 -15.95 6.39 -9.93
CA ILE A 29 -16.61 7.69 -10.10
C ILE A 29 -16.63 7.94 -11.59
N GLY A 30 -17.79 7.75 -12.23
CA GLY A 30 -17.96 7.72 -13.70
C GLY A 30 -17.56 8.98 -14.48
N ILE A 31 -16.95 9.96 -13.82
CA ILE A 31 -16.42 11.20 -14.37
C ILE A 31 -14.91 11.09 -14.65
N ILE A 32 -14.16 10.31 -13.88
CA ILE A 32 -12.70 10.19 -14.01
C ILE A 32 -12.26 8.71 -14.10
N PRO A 33 -11.18 8.40 -14.82
CA PRO A 33 -10.69 7.02 -14.99
C PRO A 33 -10.05 6.44 -13.72
N VAL A 34 -9.85 7.25 -12.68
CA VAL A 34 -9.24 6.82 -11.41
C VAL A 34 -10.34 6.51 -10.41
N PRO A 35 -10.47 5.24 -9.96
CA PRO A 35 -11.49 4.90 -8.98
C PRO A 35 -11.10 5.42 -7.59
N LEU A 36 -12.11 5.75 -6.78
CA LEU A 36 -11.90 6.20 -5.42
C LEU A 36 -11.57 5.00 -4.52
N THR A 37 -10.47 5.09 -3.77
CA THR A 37 -10.01 4.01 -2.88
C THR A 37 -9.94 4.49 -1.44
N VAL A 38 -10.33 3.62 -0.51
CA VAL A 38 -10.17 3.87 0.93
C VAL A 38 -8.74 3.55 1.41
N GLN A 39 -7.98 2.80 0.62
CA GLN A 39 -6.60 2.44 0.93
C GLN A 39 -5.67 3.67 1.06
N ASN A 40 -5.95 4.75 0.31
CA ASN A 40 -5.19 6.00 0.40
C ASN A 40 -5.30 6.66 1.79
N ILE A 41 -6.41 6.45 2.51
CA ILE A 41 -6.56 6.90 3.90
C ILE A 41 -5.52 6.21 4.78
N GLY A 42 -5.28 4.91 4.55
CA GLY A 42 -4.25 4.16 5.26
C GLY A 42 -2.84 4.73 5.04
N ILE A 43 -2.51 5.10 3.79
CA ILE A 43 -1.22 5.74 3.46
C ILE A 43 -1.09 7.12 4.13
N LEU A 44 -2.17 7.90 4.15
CA LEU A 44 -2.19 9.19 4.86
C LEU A 44 -1.98 9.02 6.37
N LEU A 45 -2.57 8.00 6.99
CA LEU A 45 -2.37 7.68 8.41
C LEU A 45 -0.92 7.30 8.72
N ILE A 46 -0.24 6.57 7.83
CA ILE A 46 1.20 6.28 7.94
C ILE A 46 2.00 7.60 8.00
N GLY A 47 1.75 8.53 7.08
CA GLY A 47 2.44 9.83 7.03
C GLY A 47 2.12 10.75 8.21
N LEU A 48 0.92 10.67 8.76
CA LEU A 48 0.49 11.49 9.91
C LEU A 48 1.04 10.97 11.25
N LEU A 49 1.14 9.65 11.40
CA LEU A 49 1.44 9.02 12.69
C LEU A 49 2.93 8.68 12.85
N LEU A 50 3.61 8.25 11.79
CA LEU A 50 5.01 7.83 11.87
C LEU A 50 5.98 8.98 11.59
N SER A 51 7.22 8.85 12.06
CA SER A 51 8.28 9.77 11.65
C SER A 51 8.59 9.62 10.15
N PRO A 52 9.14 10.64 9.46
CA PRO A 52 9.35 10.59 8.02
C PRO A 52 10.14 9.37 7.52
N PHE A 53 11.15 8.94 8.29
CA PHE A 53 11.94 7.76 7.96
C PHE A 53 11.18 6.44 8.16
N GLU A 54 10.41 6.31 9.24
CA GLU A 54 9.55 5.15 9.48
C GLU A 54 8.41 5.06 8.46
N ALA A 55 7.82 6.20 8.10
CA ALA A 55 6.79 6.29 7.06
C ALA A 55 7.34 5.84 5.70
N PHE A 56 8.55 6.28 5.35
CA PHE A 56 9.25 5.82 4.15
C PHE A 56 9.48 4.31 4.15
N LEU A 57 10.02 3.76 5.24
CA LEU A 57 10.23 2.30 5.37
C LEU A 57 8.91 1.52 5.30
N THR A 58 7.88 1.96 6.03
CA THR A 58 6.59 1.27 6.10
C THR A 58 5.89 1.26 4.73
N THR A 59 5.88 2.42 4.05
CA THR A 59 5.31 2.54 2.70
C THR A 59 6.16 1.80 1.67
N GLY A 60 7.48 1.81 1.81
CA GLY A 60 8.40 1.05 0.97
C GLY A 60 8.16 -0.46 1.06
N VAL A 61 8.00 -0.99 2.27
CA VAL A 61 7.64 -2.41 2.48
C VAL A 61 6.28 -2.73 1.85
N PHE A 62 5.27 -1.88 2.03
CA PHE A 62 3.97 -2.04 1.36
C PHE A 62 4.13 -2.16 -0.17
N LEU A 63 4.89 -1.25 -0.78
CA LEU A 63 5.11 -1.25 -2.23
C LEU A 63 5.92 -2.47 -2.69
N LEU A 64 6.95 -2.88 -1.95
CA LEU A 64 7.73 -4.08 -2.27
C LEU A 64 6.87 -5.34 -2.24
N LEU A 65 5.98 -5.48 -1.26
CA LEU A 65 5.04 -6.61 -1.20
C LEU A 65 4.11 -6.61 -2.41
N ALA A 66 3.59 -5.45 -2.81
CA ALA A 66 2.76 -5.32 -4.00
C ALA A 66 3.54 -5.67 -5.28
N LEU A 67 4.81 -5.26 -5.36
CA LEU A 67 5.70 -5.50 -6.50
C LEU A 67 6.02 -6.99 -6.70
N ILE A 68 6.24 -7.72 -5.60
CA ILE A 68 6.45 -9.18 -5.60
C ILE A 68 5.16 -9.94 -6.03
N GLY A 69 4.04 -9.23 -6.17
CA GLY A 69 2.79 -9.79 -6.70
C GLY A 69 1.81 -10.25 -5.62
N LEU A 70 1.96 -9.78 -4.37
CA LEU A 70 0.92 -10.01 -3.38
C LEU A 70 -0.34 -9.18 -3.72
N PRO A 71 -1.55 -9.76 -3.63
CA PRO A 71 -2.81 -9.09 -3.96
C PRO A 71 -3.27 -8.16 -2.82
N ILE A 72 -2.45 -7.16 -2.50
CA ILE A 72 -2.68 -6.24 -1.37
C ILE A 72 -3.14 -4.85 -1.80
N LEU A 73 -3.19 -4.58 -3.10
CA LEU A 73 -3.73 -3.32 -3.63
C LEU A 73 -5.25 -3.37 -3.64
N THR A 74 -5.87 -2.19 -3.66
CA THR A 74 -7.33 -2.04 -3.62
C THR A 74 -8.03 -2.97 -4.63
N GLY A 75 -8.99 -3.77 -4.18
CA GLY A 75 -9.70 -4.73 -5.03
C GLY A 75 -8.87 -5.95 -5.42
N LEU A 76 -7.92 -6.36 -4.56
CA LEU A 76 -7.04 -7.51 -4.75
C LEU A 76 -6.17 -7.44 -6.02
N ARG A 77 -5.87 -6.22 -6.46
CA ARG A 77 -4.93 -6.01 -7.57
C ARG A 77 -3.51 -6.39 -7.15
N VAL A 78 -2.75 -6.88 -8.12
CA VAL A 78 -1.35 -7.29 -7.96
C VAL A 78 -0.45 -6.34 -8.77
N GLY A 79 0.74 -6.03 -8.25
CA GLY A 79 1.68 -5.14 -8.95
C GLY A 79 2.41 -5.80 -10.11
N TRP A 80 2.56 -7.13 -10.09
CA TRP A 80 3.33 -7.87 -11.10
C TRP A 80 2.72 -7.85 -12.51
N PRO A 81 1.41 -8.06 -12.73
CA PRO A 81 0.82 -7.98 -14.07
C PRO A 81 1.02 -6.61 -14.73
N PHE A 82 0.97 -5.53 -13.94
CA PHE A 82 1.26 -4.19 -14.46
C PHE A 82 2.71 -4.05 -14.93
N LEU A 83 3.67 -4.69 -14.26
CA LEU A 83 5.07 -4.70 -14.70
C LEU A 83 5.30 -5.60 -15.91
N SER A 84 4.65 -6.77 -15.98
CA SER A 84 4.79 -7.66 -17.14
C SER A 84 4.24 -7.00 -18.39
N ASP A 85 3.07 -6.36 -18.29
CA ASP A 85 2.46 -5.65 -19.42
C ASP A 85 3.35 -4.49 -19.90
N LEU A 86 4.01 -3.78 -18.96
CA LEU A 86 4.93 -2.70 -19.29
C LEU A 86 6.24 -3.18 -19.92
N LEU A 87 6.75 -4.35 -19.50
CA LEU A 87 7.97 -4.92 -20.10
C LEU A 87 7.70 -5.48 -21.50
N GLU A 88 6.51 -6.02 -21.74
CA GLU A 88 6.09 -6.54 -23.05
C GLU A 88 5.89 -5.41 -24.07
N ASP A 89 5.46 -4.23 -23.64
CA ASP A 89 5.34 -3.03 -24.49
C ASP A 89 6.71 -2.40 -24.88
N ILE A 90 7.80 -2.82 -24.23
CA ILE A 90 9.17 -2.29 -24.44
C ILE A 90 10.05 -3.28 -25.24
N SER A 91 9.60 -4.52 -25.47
CA SER A 91 10.32 -5.57 -26.23
C SER A 91 9.80 -5.75 -27.65
#